data_AF-A0A1F7CSE8-F1
#
_entry.id   AF-A0A1F7CSE8-F1
#
_cell.length_a   1.000
_cell.length_b   1.000
_cell.length_c   1.000
_cell.angle_alpha   90.00
_cell.angle_beta   90.00
_cell.angle_gamma   90.00
#
_symmetry.space_group_name_H-M   'P 1'
#
loop_
_entity.id
_entity.type
_entity.pdbx_description
1 polymer ?
#
loop_
_entity_poly.entity_id
_entity_poly.type
_entity_poly.pdbx_seq_one_letter_code
_entity_poly.pdbx_strand_id
1 'polypeptide(L)'
;MGLFKTLGIESGIQIQEHESSGRFVPISVVRVEDELDRAIKNIVPMLHLSGYPEQAKTLMYIIYEIARNVIEHAESKYGGVICAQYYPDKNKIRVGIADYGLGIRTTIKRSHHAETHLEAIGLALRPGITGTTNKPTGTAQNAGAGLFFTKSIARINEDYFWIYSGDTAYKLLPKQKERMTIPADPFIDRHSVSTGLPYWKGTAVGIDITLDQTVQFQLLLDYLGKILDEAVRERKRERKLPFKEPRFI
;
A
#
# COMPACT_ATOMS: atom_id res chain seq x y z
N MET A 1 -2.75 0.22 -20.43
CA MET A 1 -3.32 0.05 -19.08
C MET A 1 -4.59 -0.79 -19.01
N GLY A 2 -5.34 -1.02 -20.11
CA GLY A 2 -6.45 -1.96 -20.11
C GLY A 2 -7.78 -1.45 -19.53
N LEU A 3 -7.92 -0.15 -19.25
CA LEU A 3 -9.08 0.44 -18.58
C LEU A 3 -10.43 0.03 -19.20
N PHE A 4 -10.63 0.27 -20.50
CA PHE A 4 -11.88 -0.07 -21.19
C PHE A 4 -12.21 -1.57 -21.14
N LYS A 5 -11.18 -2.41 -21.33
CA LYS A 5 -11.29 -3.86 -21.18
C LYS A 5 -11.69 -4.27 -19.77
N THR A 6 -11.11 -3.65 -18.74
CA THR A 6 -11.46 -3.91 -17.34
C THR A 6 -12.87 -3.46 -17.00
N LEU A 7 -13.32 -2.33 -17.56
CA LEU A 7 -14.67 -1.80 -17.35
C LEU A 7 -15.74 -2.52 -18.20
N GLY A 8 -15.33 -3.36 -19.18
CA GLY A 8 -16.26 -3.98 -20.12
C GLY A 8 -16.95 -2.98 -21.05
N ILE A 9 -16.30 -1.84 -21.33
CA ILE A 9 -16.85 -0.76 -22.15
C ILE A 9 -16.13 -0.75 -23.51
N GLU A 10 -16.88 -0.59 -24.59
CA GLU A 10 -16.29 -0.31 -25.90
C GLU A 10 -15.69 1.10 -25.89
N SER A 11 -14.38 1.19 -26.15
CA SER A 11 -13.66 2.45 -26.04
C SER A 11 -14.07 3.48 -27.08
N GLY A 12 -14.60 3.05 -28.24
CA GLY A 12 -14.88 3.90 -29.39
C GLY A 12 -13.63 4.56 -30.01
N ILE A 13 -12.43 4.19 -29.55
CA ILE A 13 -11.15 4.74 -30.00
C ILE A 13 -10.21 3.62 -30.44
N GLN A 14 -9.37 3.91 -31.43
CA GLN A 14 -8.31 3.00 -31.85
C GLN A 14 -7.20 3.02 -30.80
N ILE A 15 -6.98 1.89 -30.12
CA ILE A 15 -5.96 1.75 -29.09
C ILE A 15 -4.77 1.02 -29.68
N GLN A 16 -3.60 1.67 -29.70
CA GLN A 16 -2.34 0.99 -29.98
C GLN A 16 -1.84 0.31 -28.71
N GLU A 17 -1.79 -1.02 -28.71
CA GLU A 17 -1.20 -1.77 -27.61
C GLU A 17 0.32 -1.77 -27.70
N HIS A 18 0.97 -1.54 -26.56
CA HIS A 18 2.41 -1.64 -26.41
C HIS A 18 2.74 -2.79 -25.47
N GLU A 19 3.84 -3.51 -25.74
CA GLU A 19 4.33 -4.58 -24.89
C GLU A 19 4.51 -4.11 -23.44
N SER A 20 3.86 -4.77 -22.49
CA SER A 20 3.88 -4.37 -21.07
C SER A 20 5.18 -4.73 -20.34
N SER A 21 5.96 -5.68 -20.88
CA SER A 21 7.14 -6.25 -20.24
C SER A 21 8.12 -5.17 -19.77
N GLY A 22 8.40 -5.14 -18.45
CA GLY A 22 9.31 -4.18 -17.83
C GLY A 22 8.88 -2.71 -17.88
N ARG A 23 7.66 -2.38 -18.37
CA ARG A 23 7.20 -0.99 -18.54
C ARG A 23 5.97 -0.65 -17.70
N PHE A 24 4.96 -1.51 -17.69
CA PHE A 24 3.75 -1.29 -16.90
C PHE A 24 3.04 -2.61 -16.58
N VAL A 25 2.34 -2.64 -15.45
CA VAL A 25 1.29 -3.64 -15.18
C VAL A 25 -0.05 -3.01 -15.49
N PRO A 26 -0.83 -3.55 -16.45
CA PRO A 26 -2.18 -3.06 -16.71
C PRO A 26 -3.07 -3.27 -15.47
N ILE A 27 -4.22 -2.61 -15.46
CA ILE A 27 -5.19 -2.75 -14.36
C ILE A 27 -5.55 -4.24 -14.22
N SER A 28 -5.13 -4.80 -13.08
CA SER A 28 -5.27 -6.21 -12.75
C SER A 28 -6.19 -6.32 -11.55
N VAL A 29 -7.25 -7.13 -11.69
CA VAL A 29 -8.18 -7.38 -10.60
C VAL A 29 -7.56 -8.41 -9.64
N VAL A 30 -7.66 -8.13 -8.34
CA VAL A 30 -7.18 -8.98 -7.25
C VAL A 30 -8.31 -9.24 -6.26
N ARG A 31 -8.74 -10.50 -6.18
CA ARG A 31 -9.80 -11.00 -5.31
C ARG A 31 -9.28 -11.96 -4.25
N VAL A 32 -8.22 -12.68 -4.59
CA VAL A 32 -7.59 -13.72 -3.76
C VAL A 32 -6.07 -13.56 -3.76
N GLU A 33 -5.41 -14.16 -2.77
CA GLU A 33 -3.95 -14.05 -2.56
C GLU A 33 -3.14 -14.50 -3.80
N ASP A 34 -3.56 -15.56 -4.50
CA ASP A 34 -2.89 -16.05 -5.73
C ASP A 34 -2.95 -15.06 -6.90
N GLU A 35 -4.00 -14.23 -6.98
CA GLU A 35 -4.11 -13.16 -7.99
C GLU A 35 -3.18 -12.00 -7.65
N LEU A 36 -3.10 -11.66 -6.35
CA LEU A 36 -2.17 -10.66 -5.85
C LEU A 36 -0.71 -11.08 -6.10
N ASP A 37 -0.33 -12.31 -5.78
CA ASP A 37 1.02 -12.84 -6.02
C ASP A 37 1.43 -12.73 -7.49
N ARG A 38 0.50 -13.02 -8.41
CA ARG A 38 0.73 -12.87 -9.85
C ARG A 38 0.91 -11.40 -10.25
N ALA A 39 0.08 -10.51 -9.73
CA ALA A 39 0.20 -9.08 -10.01
C ALA A 39 1.54 -8.51 -9.51
N ILE A 40 1.96 -8.87 -8.29
CA ILE A 40 3.23 -8.44 -7.71
C ILE A 40 4.43 -9.01 -8.50
N LYS A 41 4.37 -10.28 -8.92
CA LYS A 41 5.41 -10.88 -9.79
C LYS A 41 5.62 -10.10 -11.09
N ASN A 42 4.57 -9.50 -11.64
CA ASN A 42 4.65 -8.67 -12.85
C ASN A 42 5.22 -7.26 -12.58
N ILE A 43 5.26 -6.82 -11.32
CA ILE A 43 5.89 -5.55 -10.91
C ILE A 43 7.41 -5.69 -10.78
N VAL A 44 7.91 -6.88 -10.38
CA VAL A 44 9.34 -7.12 -10.10
C VAL A 44 10.29 -6.67 -11.21
N PRO A 45 10.02 -6.98 -12.50
CA PRO A 45 10.94 -6.60 -13.57
C PRO A 45 11.14 -5.07 -13.69
N MET A 46 10.17 -4.27 -13.24
CA MET A 46 10.21 -2.80 -13.28
C MET A 46 11.00 -2.17 -12.13
N LEU A 47 11.39 -2.94 -11.11
CA LEU A 47 12.17 -2.37 -10.01
C LEU A 47 13.62 -2.12 -10.41
N HIS A 48 14.14 -2.77 -11.47
CA HIS A 48 15.51 -2.55 -11.97
C HIS A 48 16.62 -2.57 -10.88
N LEU A 49 16.37 -3.25 -9.74
CA LEU A 49 17.28 -3.35 -8.59
C LEU A 49 18.20 -4.58 -8.69
N SER A 50 18.73 -4.87 -9.87
CA SER A 50 19.50 -6.09 -10.15
C SER A 50 20.76 -6.27 -9.30
N GLY A 51 21.31 -5.20 -8.71
CA GLY A 51 22.40 -5.25 -7.74
C GLY A 51 21.99 -5.34 -6.26
N TYR A 52 20.69 -5.25 -5.95
CA TYR A 52 20.15 -5.05 -4.60
C TYR A 52 18.90 -5.93 -4.35
N PRO A 53 19.05 -7.26 -4.33
CA PRO A 53 17.93 -8.19 -4.29
C PRO A 53 17.12 -8.10 -2.99
N GLU A 54 17.73 -7.77 -1.86
CA GLU A 54 17.01 -7.64 -0.59
C GLU A 54 16.14 -6.37 -0.55
N GLN A 55 16.66 -5.26 -1.08
CA GLN A 55 15.93 -4.00 -1.20
C GLN A 55 14.71 -4.15 -2.13
N ALA A 56 14.88 -4.89 -3.23
CA ALA A 56 13.78 -5.23 -4.13
C ALA A 56 12.69 -6.03 -3.41
N LYS A 57 13.08 -7.03 -2.62
CA LYS A 57 12.14 -7.81 -1.80
C LYS A 57 11.40 -6.93 -0.78
N THR A 58 12.09 -6.02 -0.11
CA THR A 58 11.47 -5.08 0.85
C THR A 58 10.41 -4.22 0.15
N LEU A 59 10.73 -3.61 -0.99
CA LEU A 59 9.77 -2.81 -1.76
C LEU A 59 8.57 -3.65 -2.24
N MET A 60 8.83 -4.85 -2.76
CA MET A 60 7.78 -5.77 -3.17
C MET A 60 6.85 -6.12 -2.02
N TYR A 61 7.41 -6.41 -0.85
CA TYR A 61 6.63 -6.75 0.33
C TYR A 61 5.75 -5.59 0.76
N ILE A 62 6.26 -4.35 0.70
CA ILE A 62 5.46 -3.17 1.07
C ILE A 62 4.29 -2.98 0.10
N ILE A 63 4.53 -3.11 -1.21
CA ILE A 63 3.44 -3.06 -2.21
C ILE A 63 2.43 -4.18 -1.97
N TYR A 64 2.93 -5.39 -1.69
CA TYR A 64 2.10 -6.55 -1.36
C TYR A 64 1.22 -6.29 -0.13
N GLU A 65 1.75 -5.70 0.95
CA GLU A 65 0.97 -5.41 2.16
C GLU A 65 -0.13 -4.37 1.92
N ILE A 66 0.11 -3.33 1.10
CA ILE A 66 -0.94 -2.36 0.74
C ILE A 66 -2.05 -3.08 -0.02
N ALA A 67 -1.69 -3.90 -1.00
CA ALA A 67 -2.67 -4.60 -1.83
C ALA A 67 -3.37 -5.73 -1.07
N ARG A 68 -2.71 -6.33 -0.08
CA ARG A 68 -3.31 -7.32 0.82
C ARG A 68 -4.39 -6.71 1.71
N ASN A 69 -4.25 -5.44 2.13
CA ASN A 69 -5.31 -4.74 2.87
C ASN A 69 -6.63 -4.74 2.12
N VAL A 70 -6.60 -4.74 0.77
CA VAL A 70 -7.81 -4.89 -0.04
C VAL A 70 -8.47 -6.24 0.21
N ILE A 71 -7.71 -7.32 0.14
CA ILE A 71 -8.23 -8.68 0.29
C ILE A 71 -8.76 -8.90 1.72
N GLU A 72 -8.05 -8.41 2.73
CA GLU A 72 -8.35 -8.67 4.14
C GLU A 72 -9.40 -7.75 4.75
N HIS A 73 -9.48 -6.50 4.29
CA HIS A 73 -10.25 -5.46 4.99
C HIS A 73 -11.28 -4.77 4.12
N ALA A 74 -11.20 -4.86 2.79
CA ALA A 74 -12.19 -4.18 1.94
C ALA A 74 -13.58 -4.83 2.08
N GLU A 75 -13.67 -6.14 2.33
CA GLU A 75 -14.93 -6.91 2.24
C GLU A 75 -15.68 -6.64 0.92
N SER A 76 -14.91 -6.40 -0.14
CA SER A 76 -15.42 -6.08 -1.47
C SER A 76 -15.83 -7.37 -2.19
N LYS A 77 -17.07 -7.41 -2.69
CA LYS A 77 -17.55 -8.51 -3.55
C LYS A 77 -16.80 -8.61 -4.88
N TYR A 78 -16.13 -7.53 -5.28
CA TYR A 78 -15.44 -7.42 -6.57
C TYR A 78 -13.92 -7.53 -6.43
N GLY A 79 -13.40 -7.64 -5.20
CA GLY A 79 -11.98 -7.49 -4.89
C GLY A 79 -11.54 -6.03 -5.02
N GLY A 80 -10.28 -5.82 -5.42
CA GLY A 80 -9.78 -4.53 -5.86
C GLY A 80 -8.92 -4.64 -7.11
N VAL A 81 -8.26 -3.55 -7.44
CA VAL A 81 -7.42 -3.41 -8.62
C VAL A 81 -6.05 -2.92 -8.23
N ILE A 82 -5.04 -3.41 -8.94
CA ILE A 82 -3.67 -2.94 -8.87
C ILE A 82 -3.17 -2.62 -10.28
N CYS A 83 -2.40 -1.55 -10.40
CA CYS A 83 -1.68 -1.22 -11.61
C CYS A 83 -0.33 -0.59 -11.26
N ALA A 84 0.62 -0.67 -12.18
CA ALA A 84 1.93 -0.05 -12.00
C ALA A 84 2.49 0.46 -13.32
N GLN A 85 3.36 1.46 -13.27
CA GLN A 85 4.06 1.97 -14.43
C GLN A 85 5.46 2.44 -14.05
N TYR A 86 6.45 2.02 -14.83
CA TYR A 86 7.82 2.48 -14.73
C TYR A 86 8.08 3.63 -15.71
N TYR A 87 8.81 4.63 -15.23
CA TYR A 87 9.25 5.83 -15.93
C TYR A 87 10.79 5.82 -15.97
N PRO A 88 11.41 5.31 -17.05
CA PRO A 88 12.86 5.16 -17.14
C PRO A 88 13.62 6.49 -17.05
N ASP A 89 13.06 7.55 -17.63
CA ASP A 89 13.62 8.91 -17.62
C ASP A 89 13.78 9.50 -16.21
N LYS A 90 12.97 9.02 -15.26
CA LYS A 90 12.95 9.47 -13.87
C LYS A 90 13.39 8.38 -12.89
N ASN A 91 13.78 7.22 -13.41
CA ASN A 91 14.06 6.02 -12.64
C ASN A 91 13.01 5.77 -11.53
N LYS A 92 11.73 5.83 -11.90
CA LYS A 92 10.61 5.89 -10.96
C LYS A 92 9.52 4.91 -11.31
N ILE A 93 9.02 4.17 -10.33
CA ILE A 93 7.80 3.38 -10.47
C ILE A 93 6.63 4.08 -9.78
N ARG A 94 5.46 4.02 -10.41
CA ARG A 94 4.19 4.45 -9.83
C ARG A 94 3.30 3.25 -9.65
N VAL A 95 2.71 3.11 -8.48
CA VAL A 95 1.78 2.03 -8.16
C VAL A 95 0.46 2.61 -7.70
N GLY A 96 -0.64 2.10 -8.25
CA GLY A 96 -2.00 2.44 -7.86
C GLY A 96 -2.74 1.20 -7.41
N ILE A 97 -3.42 1.29 -6.27
CA ILE A 97 -4.25 0.24 -5.70
C ILE A 97 -5.58 0.85 -5.32
N ALA A 98 -6.69 0.21 -5.70
CA ALA A 98 -8.02 0.68 -5.31
C ALA A 98 -8.99 -0.47 -5.07
N ASP A 99 -9.93 -0.27 -4.16
CA ASP A 99 -11.01 -1.21 -3.87
C ASP A 99 -12.36 -0.50 -3.80
N TYR A 100 -13.42 -1.31 -3.89
CA TYR A 100 -14.80 -0.90 -3.64
C TYR A 100 -15.36 -1.57 -2.39
N GLY A 101 -14.68 -1.36 -1.27
CA GLY A 101 -14.95 -1.98 0.02
C GLY A 101 -15.63 -1.07 1.06
N LEU A 102 -15.43 -1.41 2.32
CA LEU A 102 -16.01 -0.67 3.47
C LEU A 102 -15.41 0.73 3.68
N GLY A 103 -14.18 0.95 3.21
CA GLY A 103 -13.39 2.15 3.44
C GLY A 103 -12.76 2.22 4.84
N ILE A 104 -11.76 3.09 4.98
CA ILE A 104 -10.87 3.16 6.15
C ILE A 104 -11.63 3.50 7.42
N ARG A 105 -12.54 4.48 7.38
CA ARG A 105 -13.27 4.89 8.58
C ARG A 105 -14.12 3.75 9.15
N THR A 106 -14.79 3.01 8.28
CA THR A 106 -15.62 1.87 8.71
C THR A 106 -14.78 0.78 9.36
N THR A 107 -13.61 0.45 8.77
CA THR A 107 -12.74 -0.61 9.28
C THR A 107 -12.01 -0.18 10.54
N ILE A 108 -11.44 1.03 10.60
CA ILE A 108 -10.74 1.56 11.77
C ILE A 108 -11.68 1.70 12.97
N LYS A 109 -12.94 2.09 12.77
CA LYS A 109 -13.93 2.25 13.86
C LYS A 109 -14.26 0.97 14.64
N ARG A 110 -13.90 -0.20 14.10
CA ARG A 110 -14.01 -1.48 14.83
C ARG A 110 -13.10 -1.51 16.06
N SER A 111 -11.99 -0.77 16.01
CA SER A 111 -10.95 -0.81 17.04
C SER A 111 -10.48 0.54 17.56
N HIS A 112 -10.72 1.62 16.84
CA HIS A 112 -10.29 2.95 17.27
C HIS A 112 -11.41 3.96 17.07
N HIS A 113 -11.47 4.95 17.95
CA HIS A 113 -12.41 6.04 17.76
C HIS A 113 -11.92 6.97 16.65
N ALA A 114 -12.77 7.23 15.66
CA ALA A 114 -12.54 8.19 14.59
C ALA A 114 -13.88 8.84 14.21
N GLU A 115 -14.00 10.14 14.46
CA GLU A 115 -15.21 10.90 14.16
C GLU A 115 -15.28 11.19 12.66
N THR A 116 -14.17 11.62 12.08
CA THR A 116 -14.07 12.04 10.67
C THR A 116 -13.30 11.03 9.79
N HIS A 117 -13.46 11.11 8.46
CA HIS A 117 -12.65 10.31 7.55
C HIS A 117 -11.17 10.73 7.59
N LEU A 118 -10.90 12.02 7.81
CA LEU A 118 -9.54 12.53 8.00
C LEU A 118 -8.84 11.90 9.22
N GLU A 119 -9.52 11.86 10.36
CA GLU A 119 -8.99 11.19 11.57
C GLU A 119 -8.73 9.71 11.32
N ALA A 120 -9.66 9.02 10.66
CA ALA A 120 -9.49 7.61 10.34
C ALA A 120 -8.28 7.36 9.42
N ILE A 121 -8.08 8.21 8.40
CA ILE A 121 -6.88 8.18 7.55
C ILE A 121 -5.63 8.46 8.38
N GLY A 122 -5.66 9.47 9.25
CA GLY A 122 -4.56 9.80 10.14
C GLY A 122 -4.15 8.64 11.04
N LEU A 123 -5.14 7.92 11.60
CA LEU A 123 -4.93 6.70 12.38
C LEU A 123 -4.35 5.58 11.53
N ALA A 124 -4.90 5.30 10.35
CA ALA A 124 -4.43 4.23 9.46
C ALA A 124 -3.00 4.44 8.94
N LEU A 125 -2.51 5.69 8.96
CA LEU A 125 -1.13 6.04 8.58
C LEU A 125 -0.14 6.02 9.76
N ARG A 126 -0.59 5.74 10.99
CA ARG A 126 0.27 5.60 12.17
C ARG A 126 0.81 4.16 12.29
N PRO A 127 2.04 3.97 12.81
CA PRO A 127 2.60 2.65 12.98
C PRO A 127 1.80 1.82 13.99
N GLY A 128 1.53 0.55 13.67
CA GLY A 128 0.86 -0.40 14.56
C GLY A 128 -0.65 -0.19 14.74
N ILE A 129 -1.29 0.66 13.93
CA ILE A 129 -2.73 0.92 14.00
C ILE A 129 -3.47 0.13 12.92
N THR A 130 -4.47 -0.65 13.33
CA THR A 130 -5.29 -1.50 12.45
C THR A 130 -6.75 -1.55 12.94
N GLY A 131 -7.69 -1.85 12.04
CA GLY A 131 -9.09 -2.06 12.38
C GLY A 131 -9.41 -3.39 13.06
N THR A 132 -8.41 -4.23 13.36
CA THR A 132 -8.61 -5.58 13.92
C THR A 132 -8.33 -5.70 15.43
N THR A 133 -7.62 -4.77 16.05
CA THR A 133 -7.30 -4.80 17.49
C THR A 133 -6.98 -3.41 18.04
N ASN A 134 -7.39 -3.14 19.29
CA ASN A 134 -7.15 -1.88 20.00
C ASN A 134 -5.93 -1.97 20.92
N LYS A 135 -5.43 -3.18 21.18
CA LYS A 135 -4.22 -3.38 21.98
C LYS A 135 -3.04 -2.98 21.12
N PRO A 136 -2.08 -2.18 21.62
CA PRO A 136 -0.75 -2.19 21.05
C PRO A 136 -0.28 -3.63 21.19
N THR A 137 -0.40 -4.42 20.13
CA THR A 137 0.20 -5.74 20.12
C THR A 137 1.67 -5.49 20.42
N GLY A 138 2.30 -6.32 21.25
CA GLY A 138 3.77 -6.26 21.44
C GLY A 138 4.53 -6.33 20.09
N THR A 139 3.80 -6.70 19.04
CA THR A 139 4.08 -6.66 17.62
C THR A 139 3.38 -5.48 16.92
N ALA A 140 3.73 -4.23 17.26
CA ALA A 140 3.44 -3.07 16.39
C ALA A 140 3.97 -3.29 14.95
N GLN A 141 4.83 -4.30 14.78
CA GLN A 141 5.42 -4.83 13.56
C GLN A 141 4.47 -5.71 12.71
N ASN A 142 3.38 -6.29 13.24
CA ASN A 142 2.62 -7.35 12.54
C ASN A 142 1.26 -6.94 11.97
N ALA A 143 0.66 -5.84 12.42
CA ALA A 143 -0.63 -5.36 11.93
C ALA A 143 -0.62 -3.84 11.73
N GLY A 144 -1.13 -3.35 10.60
CA GLY A 144 -1.21 -1.91 10.32
C GLY A 144 0.07 -1.21 9.86
N ALA A 145 1.12 -1.96 9.51
CA ALA A 145 2.42 -1.37 9.15
C ALA A 145 2.54 -0.96 7.67
N GLY A 146 1.75 -1.57 6.78
CA GLY A 146 1.89 -1.39 5.32
C GLY A 146 1.77 0.07 4.88
N LEU A 147 0.70 0.76 5.29
CA LEU A 147 0.48 2.16 4.92
C LEU A 147 1.50 3.12 5.55
N PHE A 148 1.93 2.86 6.79
CA PHE A 148 2.97 3.64 7.44
C PHE A 148 4.32 3.52 6.71
N PHE A 149 4.75 2.30 6.38
CA PHE A 149 6.01 2.07 5.66
C PHE A 149 5.98 2.65 4.25
N THR A 150 4.84 2.51 3.56
CA THR A 150 4.59 3.11 2.25
C THR A 150 4.77 4.62 2.28
N LYS A 151 4.10 5.31 3.22
CA LYS A 151 4.26 6.76 3.44
C LYS A 151 5.72 7.11 3.77
N SER A 152 6.39 6.28 4.56
CA SER A 152 7.77 6.52 5.01
C SER A 152 8.78 6.46 3.86
N ILE A 153 8.62 5.52 2.93
CA ILE A 153 9.42 5.46 1.71
C ILE A 153 9.18 6.72 0.87
N ALA A 154 7.93 7.05 0.59
CA ALA A 154 7.60 8.22 -0.22
C ALA A 154 8.18 9.50 0.40
N ARG A 155 8.10 9.63 1.73
CA ARG A 155 8.67 10.74 2.49
C ARG A 155 10.19 10.86 2.36
N ILE A 156 10.93 9.74 2.41
CA ILE A 156 12.40 9.74 2.33
C ILE A 156 12.86 10.03 0.89
N ASN A 157 12.15 9.50 -0.10
CA ASN A 157 12.48 9.73 -1.52
C ASN A 157 11.90 11.03 -2.08
N GLU A 158 11.26 11.84 -1.24
CA GLU A 158 10.55 13.07 -1.65
C GLU A 158 9.50 12.82 -2.76
N ASP A 159 8.92 11.62 -2.72
CA ASP A 159 7.92 11.16 -3.64
C ASP A 159 6.49 11.46 -3.15
N TYR A 160 5.56 11.36 -4.09
CA TYR A 160 4.14 11.49 -3.78
C TYR A 160 3.60 10.18 -3.21
N PHE A 161 2.86 10.34 -2.12
CA PHE A 161 1.94 9.33 -1.61
C PHE A 161 0.57 9.96 -1.49
N TRP A 162 -0.48 9.27 -1.90
CA TRP A 162 -1.85 9.73 -1.71
C TRP A 162 -2.76 8.58 -1.32
N ILE A 163 -3.78 8.91 -0.53
CA ILE A 163 -4.80 7.98 -0.07
C ILE A 163 -6.15 8.68 -0.08
N TYR A 164 -7.18 7.96 -0.52
CA TYR A 164 -8.54 8.45 -0.63
C TYR A 164 -9.52 7.41 -0.13
N SER A 165 -10.41 7.80 0.80
CA SER A 165 -11.46 6.93 1.32
C SER A 165 -12.61 7.76 1.89
N GLY A 166 -13.85 7.36 1.61
CA GLY A 166 -15.02 8.16 1.95
C GLY A 166 -15.02 9.48 1.18
N ASP A 167 -15.08 10.61 1.90
CA ASP A 167 -15.12 11.96 1.33
C ASP A 167 -13.79 12.72 1.47
N THR A 168 -12.70 12.03 1.85
CA THR A 168 -11.45 12.69 2.24
C THR A 168 -10.25 12.08 1.55
N ALA A 169 -9.42 12.92 0.95
CA ALA A 169 -8.12 12.58 0.39
C ALA A 169 -6.99 13.23 1.21
N TYR A 170 -5.96 12.44 1.48
CA TYR A 170 -4.68 12.89 2.04
C TYR A 170 -3.59 12.70 0.98
N LYS A 171 -2.75 13.72 0.79
CA LYS A 171 -1.59 13.67 -0.10
C LYS A 171 -0.35 14.14 0.63
N LEU A 172 0.65 13.27 0.71
CA LEU A 172 1.99 13.64 1.15
C LEU A 172 2.65 14.52 0.08
N LEU A 173 3.27 15.61 0.51
CA LEU A 173 3.99 16.52 -0.36
C LEU A 173 5.52 16.38 -0.13
N PRO A 174 6.34 16.55 -1.18
CA PRO A 174 7.79 16.58 -1.05
C PRO A 174 8.24 17.58 0.01
N LYS A 175 9.25 17.19 0.79
CA LYS A 175 9.85 18.03 1.82
C LYS A 175 10.63 19.19 1.20
N GLN A 176 11.00 20.17 2.04
CA GLN A 176 11.98 21.21 1.69
C GLN A 176 13.32 21.05 2.42
N LYS A 177 13.41 20.19 3.46
CA LYS A 177 14.64 19.98 4.26
C LYS A 177 14.77 18.56 4.82
N GLU A 178 16.02 18.11 4.91
CA GLU A 178 16.52 16.80 5.33
C GLU A 178 16.29 16.49 6.83
N ARG A 179 15.05 16.25 7.25
CA ARG A 179 14.81 15.57 8.55
C ARG A 179 14.80 14.06 8.35
N MET A 180 15.80 13.39 8.92
CA MET A 180 15.94 11.92 8.96
C MET A 180 14.88 11.22 9.82
N THR A 181 14.15 11.95 10.68
CA THR A 181 13.12 11.34 11.53
C THR A 181 11.83 11.08 10.76
N ILE A 182 11.24 9.91 11.01
CA ILE A 182 9.90 9.50 10.54
C ILE A 182 8.92 9.64 11.71
N PRO A 183 8.23 10.79 11.89
CA PRO A 183 7.12 10.94 12.81
C PRO A 183 6.07 9.85 12.62
N ALA A 184 5.64 9.32 13.76
CA ALA A 184 4.48 8.45 13.86
C ALA A 184 3.21 9.18 13.38
N ASP A 185 3.03 10.45 13.75
CA ASP A 185 1.89 11.25 13.31
C ASP A 185 2.09 11.71 11.84
N PRO A 186 1.20 11.31 10.91
CA PRO A 186 1.30 11.73 9.52
C PRO A 186 1.11 13.24 9.32
N PHE A 187 0.40 13.93 10.20
CA PHE A 187 0.11 15.36 10.02
C PHE A 187 1.30 16.27 10.38
N ILE A 188 2.37 15.71 10.94
CA ILE A 188 3.66 16.41 11.10
C ILE A 188 4.36 16.57 9.74
N ASP A 189 4.12 15.65 8.81
CA ASP A 189 4.69 15.73 7.47
C ASP A 189 4.03 16.84 6.66
N ARG A 190 4.76 17.38 5.68
CA ARG A 190 4.15 18.31 4.74
C ARG A 190 3.13 17.54 3.90
N HIS A 191 1.89 17.97 3.95
CA HIS A 191 0.78 17.30 3.29
C HIS A 191 -0.29 18.28 2.84
N SER A 192 -1.19 17.82 1.98
CA SER A 192 -2.44 18.50 1.66
C SER A 192 -3.61 17.58 1.94
N VAL A 193 -4.71 18.14 2.41
CA VAL A 193 -5.97 17.44 2.67
C VAL A 193 -7.06 18.06 1.82
N SER A 194 -7.94 17.23 1.27
CA SER A 194 -9.18 17.65 0.65
C SER A 194 -10.33 16.87 1.25
N THR A 195 -11.28 17.56 1.87
CA THR A 195 -12.50 17.00 2.47
C THR A 195 -13.74 17.40 1.66
N GLY A 196 -14.87 16.72 1.86
CA GLY A 196 -16.10 17.00 1.12
C GLY A 196 -16.05 16.54 -0.35
N LEU A 197 -15.18 15.59 -0.68
CA LEU A 197 -15.08 15.00 -2.01
C LEU A 197 -16.23 14.02 -2.29
N PRO A 198 -16.51 13.68 -3.56
CA PRO A 198 -17.54 12.72 -3.92
C PRO A 198 -17.30 11.34 -3.28
N TYR A 199 -18.21 10.92 -2.40
CA TYR A 199 -18.02 9.76 -1.54
C TYR A 199 -17.56 8.49 -2.29
N TRP A 200 -16.37 8.00 -1.94
CA TRP A 200 -15.82 6.73 -2.41
C TRP A 200 -16.02 5.63 -1.36
N LYS A 201 -16.82 4.62 -1.72
CA LYS A 201 -17.07 3.44 -0.89
C LYS A 201 -15.94 2.42 -1.08
N GLY A 202 -14.83 2.65 -0.39
CA GLY A 202 -13.63 1.82 -0.45
C GLY A 202 -12.37 2.61 -0.10
N THR A 203 -11.22 2.16 -0.58
CA THR A 203 -9.95 2.89 -0.47
C THR A 203 -9.24 2.94 -1.81
N ALA A 204 -8.62 4.07 -2.12
CA ALA A 204 -7.64 4.18 -3.20
C ALA A 204 -6.32 4.71 -2.64
N VAL A 205 -5.21 4.10 -3.04
CA VAL A 205 -3.86 4.46 -2.64
C VAL A 205 -3.02 4.58 -3.90
N GLY A 206 -2.16 5.59 -3.97
CA GLY A 206 -1.08 5.59 -4.94
C GLY A 206 0.22 6.11 -4.37
N ILE A 207 1.30 5.57 -4.89
CA ILE A 207 2.66 5.88 -4.46
C ILE A 207 3.58 5.99 -5.67
N ASP A 208 4.42 7.02 -5.64
CA ASP A 208 5.62 7.15 -6.47
C ASP A 208 6.81 6.58 -5.67
N ILE A 209 7.67 5.80 -6.32
CA ILE A 209 8.89 5.25 -5.72
C ILE A 209 10.02 5.51 -6.71
N THR A 210 10.86 6.49 -6.40
CA THR A 210 12.15 6.72 -7.04
C THR A 210 13.10 5.59 -6.63
N LEU A 211 13.79 5.01 -7.59
CA LEU A 211 14.63 3.81 -7.39
C LEU A 211 16.12 4.18 -7.19
N ASP A 212 16.42 5.47 -7.10
CA ASP A 212 17.75 5.99 -6.86
C ASP A 212 18.29 5.54 -5.51
N GLN A 213 19.53 5.05 -5.54
CA GLN A 213 20.18 4.39 -4.42
C GLN A 213 20.82 5.40 -3.46
N THR A 214 20.01 6.29 -2.87
CA THR A 214 20.51 7.18 -1.81
C THR A 214 20.84 6.37 -0.56
N VAL A 215 21.86 6.79 0.21
CA VAL A 215 22.25 6.13 1.46
C VAL A 215 21.06 6.05 2.43
N GLN A 216 20.25 7.11 2.50
CA GLN A 216 19.09 7.17 3.37
C GLN A 216 18.02 6.16 2.97
N PHE A 217 17.77 6.02 1.66
CA PHE A 217 16.81 5.04 1.15
C PHE A 217 17.26 3.61 1.41
N GLN A 218 18.55 3.31 1.20
CA GLN A 218 19.12 1.99 1.52
C GLN A 218 19.00 1.65 3.00
N LEU A 219 19.39 2.57 3.90
CA LEU A 219 19.27 2.37 5.34
C LEU A 219 17.82 2.15 5.78
N LEU A 220 16.87 2.86 5.17
CA LEU A 220 15.45 2.63 5.41
C LEU A 220 15.04 1.23 4.97
N LEU A 221 15.38 0.82 3.75
CA LEU A 221 15.00 -0.50 3.22
C LEU A 221 15.63 -1.65 4.00
N ASP A 222 16.86 -1.48 4.49
CA ASP A 222 17.53 -2.47 5.34
C ASP A 222 16.87 -2.56 6.72
N TYR A 223 16.50 -1.42 7.32
CA TYR A 223 15.76 -1.38 8.57
C TYR A 223 14.37 -2.02 8.43
N LEU A 224 13.65 -1.69 7.37
CA LEU A 224 12.35 -2.27 7.06
C LEU A 224 12.47 -3.76 6.79
N GLY A 225 13.47 -4.20 6.01
CA GLY A 225 13.72 -5.61 5.73
C GLY A 225 13.84 -6.45 7.01
N LYS A 226 14.59 -5.96 8.02
CA LYS A 226 14.71 -6.63 9.33
C LYS A 226 13.37 -6.79 10.05
N ILE A 227 12.55 -5.73 10.06
CA ILE A 227 11.21 -5.77 10.68
C ILE A 227 10.30 -6.76 9.93
N LEU A 228 10.36 -6.73 8.60
CA LEU A 228 9.50 -7.57 7.77
C LEU A 228 9.88 -9.05 7.85
N ASP A 229 11.16 -9.38 7.96
CA ASP A 229 11.63 -10.75 8.13
C ASP A 229 11.08 -11.39 9.42
N GLU A 230 11.02 -10.62 10.51
CA GLU A 230 10.40 -11.05 11.77
C GLU A 230 8.90 -11.32 11.56
N ALA A 231 8.17 -10.37 10.96
CA ALA A 231 6.74 -10.50 10.69
C ALA A 231 6.41 -11.70 9.77
N VAL A 232 7.22 -11.95 8.74
CA VAL A 232 7.05 -13.08 7.81
C VAL A 232 7.27 -14.42 8.54
N ARG A 233 8.30 -14.52 9.39
CA ARG A 233 8.58 -15.73 10.16
C ARG A 233 7.44 -16.06 11.11
N GLU A 234 6.87 -15.05 11.77
CA GLU A 234 5.74 -15.23 12.68
C GLU A 234 4.47 -15.65 11.93
N ARG A 235 4.13 -15.00 10.80
CA ARG A 235 2.99 -15.43 9.96
C ARG A 235 3.12 -16.86 9.45
N LYS A 236 4.33 -17.30 9.07
CA LYS A 236 4.58 -18.70 8.68
C LYS A 236 4.36 -19.67 9.84
N ARG A 237 4.59 -19.25 11.09
CA ARG A 237 4.28 -20.04 12.29
C ARG A 237 2.77 -20.10 12.53
N GLU A 238 2.08 -18.96 12.43
CA GLU A 238 0.62 -18.88 12.56
C GLU A 238 -0.12 -19.76 11.54
N ARG A 239 0.29 -19.71 10.26
CA ARG A 239 -0.27 -20.56 9.19
C ARG A 239 -0.01 -22.06 9.40
N LYS A 240 0.99 -22.44 10.20
CA LYS A 240 1.34 -23.85 10.51
C LYS A 240 0.69 -24.36 11.80
N LEU A 241 0.10 -23.49 12.62
CA LEU A 241 -0.63 -23.93 13.80
C LEU A 241 -1.95 -24.56 13.36
N PRO A 242 -2.26 -25.82 13.73
CA PRO A 242 -3.58 -26.37 13.47
C PRO A 242 -4.62 -25.52 14.19
N PHE A 243 -5.73 -25.19 13.51
CA PHE A 243 -6.91 -24.59 14.13
C PHE A 243 -7.25 -25.42 15.38
N LYS A 244 -6.95 -24.88 16.58
CA LYS A 244 -7.49 -25.45 17.81
C LYS A 244 -8.98 -25.11 17.78
N GLU A 245 -9.82 -26.12 17.59
CA GLU A 245 -11.25 -25.99 17.82
C GLU A 245 -11.46 -25.33 19.20
N PRO A 246 -12.29 -24.28 19.30
CA PRO A 246 -12.64 -23.71 20.58
C PRO A 246 -13.34 -24.80 21.41
N ARG A 247 -12.69 -25.25 22.48
CA ARG A 247 -13.35 -26.04 23.52
C ARG A 247 -14.24 -25.08 24.30
N PHE A 248 -15.54 -25.12 23.99
CA PHE A 248 -16.54 -24.60 24.90
C PHE A 248 -16.63 -25.59 26.07
N ILE A 249 -16.29 -25.13 27.27
CA ILE A 249 -16.59 -25.80 28.55
C ILE A 249 -17.90 -25.21 29.03
#